data_AF-A0A3P1C023-F1
#
_entry.id   AF-A0A3P1C023-F1
#
_cell.length_a   1.000
_cell.length_b   1.000
_cell.length_c   1.000
_cell.angle_alpha   90.00
_cell.angle_beta   90.00
_cell.angle_gamma   90.00
#
_symmetry.space_group_name_H-M   'P 1'
#
loop_
_entity.id
_entity.type
_entity.pdbx_description
1 polymer ?
#
loop_
_entity_poly.entity_id
_entity_poly.type
_entity_poly.pdbx_seq_one_letter_code
_entity_poly.pdbx_strand_id
1 'polypeptide(L)'
;MTHFSKPDFVRRFTAPLLVLAVFGCEAPRDTDPDRPVQALRPVYASYEEISAIKTLAPQPLRNPGKIYIKGGFLFINEQGKGVHIVDNSDPANPQKISFVSVPGNVDMAVKDQVLYVDNSLDLVALDISDPRKVTVLKRVKDAYPYPSYPQQRGVQFECANPEKGIVVRWETATLTNPKCYR
;
A
#
# COMPACT_ATOMS: atom_id res chain seq x y z
N MET A 1 -85.68 8.45 -44.83
CA MET A 1 -86.48 7.43 -44.11
C MET A 1 -85.50 6.69 -43.20
N THR A 2 -85.32 7.15 -41.96
CA THR A 2 -86.04 6.72 -40.73
C THR A 2 -85.72 5.30 -40.28
N HIS A 3 -85.00 5.20 -39.15
CA HIS A 3 -85.21 4.34 -37.96
C HIS A 3 -83.85 3.90 -37.36
N PHE A 4 -83.44 4.43 -36.19
CA PHE A 4 -83.73 3.96 -34.82
C PHE A 4 -83.37 2.48 -34.56
N SER A 5 -82.27 2.23 -33.82
CA SER A 5 -82.31 1.60 -32.48
C SER A 5 -80.92 1.54 -31.84
N LYS A 6 -80.88 1.89 -30.55
CA LYS A 6 -79.81 1.77 -29.52
C LYS A 6 -79.73 0.30 -29.00
N PRO A 7 -78.92 -0.06 -27.97
CA PRO A 7 -77.58 0.38 -27.52
C PRO A 7 -76.66 -0.82 -27.11
N ASP A 8 -75.59 -0.52 -26.37
CA ASP A 8 -74.83 -1.38 -25.45
C ASP A 8 -73.74 -2.30 -26.02
N PHE A 9 -72.48 -2.00 -25.70
CA PHE A 9 -71.82 -2.66 -24.58
C PHE A 9 -70.41 -2.09 -24.38
N VAL A 10 -70.20 -1.60 -23.16
CA VAL A 10 -68.93 -1.13 -22.63
C VAL A 10 -67.92 -2.27 -22.61
N ARG A 11 -66.73 -2.08 -23.17
CA ARG A 11 -65.50 -2.57 -22.50
C ARG A 11 -64.27 -1.80 -22.98
N ARG A 12 -63.86 -0.83 -22.16
CA ARG A 12 -62.52 -0.25 -22.20
C ARG A 12 -61.51 -1.38 -21.98
N PHE A 13 -60.64 -1.61 -22.95
CA PHE A 13 -59.46 -2.44 -22.78
C PHE A 13 -58.44 -1.66 -21.93
N THR A 14 -58.48 -1.85 -20.61
CA THR A 14 -57.36 -1.49 -19.73
C THR A 14 -56.30 -2.58 -19.83
N ALA A 15 -55.21 -2.29 -20.54
CA ALA A 15 -54.02 -3.13 -20.52
C ALA A 15 -53.42 -3.13 -19.10
N PRO A 16 -53.12 -4.29 -18.49
CA PRO A 16 -52.47 -4.30 -17.19
C PRO A 16 -50.97 -4.02 -17.39
N LEU A 17 -50.50 -2.92 -16.81
CA LEU A 17 -49.07 -2.64 -16.66
C LEU A 17 -48.51 -3.62 -15.61
N LEU A 18 -47.84 -4.68 -16.08
CA LEU A 18 -47.22 -5.67 -15.21
C LEU A 18 -45.96 -5.05 -14.57
N VAL A 19 -46.11 -4.49 -13.37
CA VAL A 19 -44.99 -3.99 -12.57
C VAL A 19 -44.25 -5.20 -11.98
N LEU A 20 -43.17 -5.63 -12.63
CA LEU A 20 -42.21 -6.58 -12.09
C LEU A 20 -41.42 -5.91 -10.96
N ALA A 21 -41.90 -6.06 -9.73
CA ALA A 21 -41.13 -5.76 -8.54
C ALA A 21 -40.01 -6.80 -8.41
N VAL A 22 -38.81 -6.45 -8.88
CA VAL A 22 -37.59 -7.21 -8.59
C VAL A 22 -37.28 -6.99 -7.11
N PHE A 23 -37.75 -7.89 -6.25
CA PHE A 23 -37.21 -8.02 -4.91
C PHE A 23 -35.79 -8.56 -5.05
N GLY A 24 -34.83 -7.65 -5.18
CA GLY A 24 -33.43 -7.96 -4.98
C GLY A 24 -33.27 -8.53 -3.59
N CYS A 25 -32.95 -9.82 -3.51
CA CYS A 25 -32.60 -10.46 -2.26
C CYS A 25 -31.23 -9.91 -1.84
N GLU A 26 -31.18 -8.79 -1.13
CA GLU A 26 -30.00 -8.43 -0.35
C GLU A 26 -29.87 -9.51 0.72
N ALA A 27 -28.98 -10.47 0.50
CA ALA A 27 -28.55 -11.37 1.56
C ALA A 27 -28.16 -10.49 2.76
N PRO A 28 -28.59 -10.80 3.99
CA PRO A 28 -28.14 -10.08 5.17
C PRO A 28 -26.62 -10.01 5.10
N ARG A 29 -26.06 -8.79 5.18
CA ARG A 29 -24.61 -8.67 5.37
C ARG A 29 -24.30 -9.52 6.60
N ASP A 30 -23.55 -10.58 6.40
CA ASP A 30 -23.04 -11.43 7.46
C ASP A 30 -22.12 -10.55 8.31
N THR A 31 -22.70 -9.91 9.33
CA THR A 31 -22.00 -9.01 10.26
C THR A 31 -21.47 -9.77 11.46
N ASP A 32 -20.97 -10.99 11.27
CA ASP A 32 -20.21 -11.67 12.32
C ASP A 32 -18.95 -10.83 12.63
N PRO A 33 -18.89 -10.14 13.78
CA PRO A 33 -17.75 -9.29 14.12
C PRO A 33 -16.48 -10.12 14.37
N ASP A 34 -16.63 -11.41 14.65
CA ASP A 34 -15.54 -12.33 14.98
C ASP A 34 -15.07 -13.16 13.77
N ARG A 35 -15.63 -12.88 12.59
CA ARG A 35 -15.16 -13.45 11.34
C ARG A 35 -13.70 -13.06 11.06
N PRO A 36 -12.82 -14.02 10.76
CA PRO A 36 -11.47 -13.73 10.32
C PRO A 36 -11.46 -13.01 8.96
N VAL A 37 -10.66 -11.95 8.86
CA VAL A 37 -10.46 -11.16 7.63
C VAL A 37 -8.98 -11.10 7.26
N GLN A 38 -8.67 -10.95 5.97
CA GLN A 38 -7.33 -10.58 5.53
C GLN A 38 -7.13 -9.08 5.79
N ALA A 39 -6.17 -8.76 6.63
CA ALA A 39 -5.89 -7.41 7.10
C ALA A 39 -4.37 -7.21 7.25
N LEU A 40 -3.94 -6.04 7.73
CA LEU A 40 -2.53 -5.74 7.93
C LEU A 40 -2.12 -5.75 9.39
N ARG A 41 -0.96 -6.32 9.70
CA ARG A 41 -0.34 -6.30 11.02
C ARG A 41 0.94 -5.46 10.99
N PRO A 42 1.15 -4.58 11.99
CA PRO A 42 2.39 -3.84 12.11
C PRO A 42 3.54 -4.75 12.53
N VAL A 43 4.70 -4.55 11.89
CA VAL A 43 5.97 -5.13 12.29
C VAL A 43 6.77 -4.06 13.00
N TYR A 44 7.23 -4.37 14.20
CA TYR A 44 7.93 -3.42 15.07
C TYR A 44 9.44 -3.64 15.02
N ALA A 45 10.18 -2.56 15.26
CA ALA A 45 11.61 -2.58 15.54
C ALA A 45 11.97 -1.51 16.59
N SER A 46 13.08 -1.70 17.28
CA SER A 46 13.69 -0.70 18.15
C SER A 46 14.34 0.43 17.35
N TYR A 47 14.59 1.57 18.01
CA TYR A 47 15.31 2.68 17.37
C TYR A 47 16.72 2.26 16.90
N GLU A 48 17.40 1.43 17.67
CA GLU A 48 18.73 0.91 17.33
C GLU A 48 18.70 0.12 16.02
N GLU A 49 17.76 -0.82 15.89
CA GLU A 49 17.58 -1.65 14.70
C GLU A 49 17.25 -0.81 13.46
N ILE A 50 16.34 0.17 13.55
CA ILE A 50 16.03 1.03 12.41
C ILE A 50 17.20 1.94 12.04
N SER A 51 18.05 2.30 13.01
CA SER A 51 19.18 3.19 12.79
C SER A 51 20.35 2.51 12.08
N ALA A 52 20.41 1.18 12.14
CA ALA A 52 21.47 0.36 11.59
C ALA A 52 21.35 0.15 10.06
N ILE A 53 21.57 1.22 9.29
CA ILE A 53 21.60 1.18 7.82
C ILE A 53 22.86 0.46 7.34
N LYS A 54 22.69 -0.51 6.44
CA LYS A 54 23.79 -1.37 5.94
C LYS A 54 23.69 -1.58 4.44
N THR A 55 24.82 -1.60 3.75
CA THR A 55 24.93 -2.09 2.38
C THR A 55 25.17 -3.60 2.41
N LEU A 56 24.28 -4.36 1.77
CA LEU A 56 24.28 -5.81 1.72
C LEU A 56 24.46 -6.29 0.27
N ALA A 57 24.74 -7.59 0.11
CA ALA A 57 24.72 -8.24 -1.19
C ALA A 57 23.35 -8.11 -1.88
N PRO A 58 23.30 -8.19 -3.22
CA PRO A 58 22.06 -8.15 -3.98
C PRO A 58 20.97 -9.10 -3.46
N GLN A 59 19.72 -8.63 -3.47
CA GLN A 59 18.56 -9.40 -3.03
C GLN A 59 17.51 -9.55 -4.15
N PRO A 60 16.62 -10.56 -4.08
CA PRO A 60 15.45 -10.61 -4.94
C PRO A 60 14.46 -9.49 -4.58
N LEU A 61 13.83 -8.90 -5.60
CA LEU A 61 12.70 -7.99 -5.41
C LEU A 61 11.50 -8.79 -4.91
N ARG A 62 10.79 -8.28 -3.90
CA ARG A 62 9.59 -8.93 -3.35
C ARG A 62 8.38 -8.03 -3.41
N ASN A 63 8.49 -6.82 -2.87
CA ASN A 63 7.42 -5.83 -2.84
C ASN A 63 7.99 -4.45 -3.25
N PRO A 64 8.29 -4.25 -4.55
CA PRO A 64 8.84 -3.01 -5.03
C PRO A 64 7.87 -1.84 -4.82
N GLY A 65 8.42 -0.69 -4.50
CA GLY A 65 7.72 0.59 -4.49
C GLY A 65 8.21 1.47 -5.64
N LYS A 66 8.62 2.69 -5.30
CA LYS A 66 9.10 3.69 -6.25
C LYS A 66 10.42 3.28 -6.90
N ILE A 67 10.66 3.81 -8.10
CA ILE A 67 11.90 3.62 -8.86
C ILE A 67 12.47 4.99 -9.23
N TYR A 68 13.79 5.16 -9.05
CA TYR A 68 14.56 6.31 -9.54
C TYR A 68 15.67 5.86 -10.46
N ILE A 69 16.03 6.72 -11.43
CA ILE A 69 17.12 6.50 -12.36
C ILE A 69 18.15 7.62 -12.19
N LYS A 70 19.42 7.26 -12.00
CA LYS A 70 20.52 8.23 -11.94
C LYS A 70 21.82 7.60 -12.42
N GLY A 71 22.50 8.23 -13.37
CA GLY A 71 23.85 7.84 -13.79
C GLY A 71 23.95 6.40 -14.32
N GLY A 72 22.91 5.91 -14.98
CA GLY A 72 22.84 4.51 -15.44
C GLY A 72 22.41 3.51 -14.37
N PHE A 73 22.18 3.93 -13.12
CA PHE A 73 21.68 3.05 -12.06
C PHE A 73 20.18 3.22 -11.84
N LEU A 74 19.51 2.12 -11.49
CA LEU A 74 18.18 2.10 -10.91
C LEU A 74 18.28 1.97 -9.40
N PHE A 75 17.49 2.78 -8.71
CA PHE A 75 17.25 2.69 -7.28
C PHE A 75 15.80 2.28 -7.12
N ILE A 76 15.56 1.09 -6.55
CA ILE A 76 14.22 0.51 -6.44
C ILE A 76 13.90 0.30 -4.97
N ASN A 77 12.88 0.98 -4.46
CA ASN A 77 12.46 0.82 -3.07
C ASN A 77 11.87 -0.58 -2.89
N GLU A 78 12.23 -1.26 -1.81
CA GLU A 78 11.58 -2.45 -1.28
C GLU A 78 10.82 -2.01 -0.02
N GLN A 79 9.50 -1.98 -0.12
CA GLN A 79 8.66 -1.31 0.86
C GLN A 79 8.92 -1.84 2.29
N GLY A 80 9.29 -0.93 3.18
CA GLY A 80 9.60 -1.17 4.59
C GLY A 80 10.96 -1.82 4.86
N LYS A 81 11.77 -2.12 3.84
CA LYS A 81 13.04 -2.83 3.99
C LYS A 81 14.27 -2.05 3.50
N GLY A 82 14.15 -1.27 2.44
CA GLY A 82 15.28 -0.52 1.92
C GLY A 82 15.26 -0.29 0.41
N VAL A 83 16.45 -0.23 -0.20
CA VAL A 83 16.62 0.16 -1.60
C VAL A 83 17.56 -0.81 -2.33
N HIS A 84 17.07 -1.38 -3.43
CA HIS A 84 17.90 -2.14 -4.36
C HIS A 84 18.65 -1.18 -5.28
N ILE A 85 19.94 -1.42 -5.51
CA ILE A 85 20.74 -0.69 -6.49
C ILE A 85 21.09 -1.63 -7.63
N VAL A 86 20.73 -1.24 -8.85
CA VAL A 86 20.90 -2.03 -10.07
C VAL A 86 21.65 -1.18 -11.09
N ASP A 87 22.73 -1.71 -11.64
CA ASP A 87 23.38 -1.14 -12.82
C ASP A 87 22.52 -1.44 -14.05
N ASN A 88 22.13 -0.39 -14.74
CA ASN A 88 21.30 -0.41 -15.94
C ASN A 88 21.97 0.42 -17.06
N SER A 89 23.31 0.38 -17.10
CA SER A 89 24.12 0.91 -18.21
C SER A 89 23.87 0.17 -19.52
N ASP A 90 23.56 -1.13 -19.45
CA ASP A 90 22.96 -1.92 -20.52
C ASP A 90 21.51 -2.31 -20.13
N PRO A 91 20.48 -1.60 -20.65
CA PRO A 91 19.08 -1.89 -20.34
C PRO A 91 18.62 -3.28 -20.81
N ALA A 92 19.32 -3.93 -21.75
CA ALA A 92 19.00 -5.29 -22.16
C ALA A 92 19.48 -6.33 -21.13
N ASN A 93 20.41 -5.96 -20.25
CA ASN A 93 21.01 -6.85 -19.25
C ASN A 93 21.32 -6.12 -17.92
N PRO A 94 20.30 -5.70 -17.15
CA PRO A 94 20.50 -5.01 -15.89
C PRO A 94 21.14 -5.92 -14.82
N GLN A 95 22.11 -5.39 -14.08
CA GLN A 95 22.88 -6.13 -13.08
C GLN A 95 22.60 -5.61 -11.67
N LYS A 96 22.13 -6.48 -10.76
CA LYS A 96 21.95 -6.09 -9.36
C LYS A 96 23.31 -5.93 -8.68
N ILE A 97 23.54 -4.78 -8.06
CA ILE A 97 24.84 -4.41 -7.48
C ILE A 97 24.84 -4.59 -5.97
N SER A 98 23.80 -4.09 -5.29
CA SER A 98 23.69 -4.14 -3.83
C SER A 98 22.26 -3.95 -3.38
N PHE A 99 22.04 -4.19 -2.08
CA PHE A 99 20.81 -3.82 -1.39
C PHE A 99 21.15 -3.00 -0.14
N VAL A 100 20.65 -1.78 -0.05
CA VAL A 100 20.82 -0.93 1.12
C VAL A 100 19.64 -1.15 2.05
N SER A 101 19.89 -1.83 3.17
CA SER A 101 18.90 -2.05 4.22
C SER A 101 18.59 -0.73 4.93
N VAL A 102 17.36 -0.26 4.78
CA VAL A 102 16.81 0.92 5.45
C VAL A 102 15.44 0.52 6.02
N PRO A 103 15.38 -0.01 7.25
CA PRO A 103 14.12 -0.45 7.84
C PRO A 103 13.09 0.69 7.88
N GLY A 104 11.84 0.43 7.51
CA GLY A 104 10.85 1.50 7.47
C GLY A 104 10.89 2.42 6.26
N ASN A 105 11.72 2.12 5.26
CA ASN A 105 11.77 2.93 4.05
C ASN A 105 10.54 2.68 3.15
N VAL A 106 9.75 3.72 2.92
CA VAL A 106 8.56 3.72 2.06
C VAL A 106 8.78 4.61 0.84
N ASP A 107 9.40 5.77 1.00
CA ASP A 107 9.66 6.70 -0.10
C ASP A 107 11.13 7.11 -0.17
N MET A 108 11.53 7.57 -1.35
CA MET A 108 12.88 8.03 -1.60
C MET A 108 12.90 9.11 -2.67
N ALA A 109 14.02 9.81 -2.76
CA ALA A 109 14.33 10.74 -3.83
C ALA A 109 15.84 10.78 -4.07
N VAL A 110 16.26 10.96 -5.32
CA VAL A 110 17.68 11.09 -5.68
C VAL A 110 17.95 12.51 -6.16
N LYS A 111 19.01 13.12 -5.63
CA LYS A 111 19.59 14.35 -6.15
C LYS A 111 21.10 14.21 -6.15
N ASP A 112 21.73 14.43 -7.30
CA ASP A 112 23.17 14.25 -7.48
C ASP A 112 23.66 12.87 -6.99
N GLN A 113 24.62 12.81 -6.08
CA GLN A 113 25.11 11.56 -5.48
C GLN A 113 24.48 11.29 -4.11
N VAL A 114 23.31 11.89 -3.83
CA VAL A 114 22.62 11.74 -2.56
C VAL A 114 21.25 11.10 -2.79
N LEU A 115 21.03 9.98 -2.10
CA LEU A 115 19.74 9.34 -1.99
C LEU A 115 19.11 9.74 -0.65
N TYR A 116 17.98 10.41 -0.71
CA TYR A 116 17.15 10.74 0.44
C TYR A 116 16.13 9.64 0.64
N VAL A 117 16.04 9.10 1.84
CA VAL A 117 15.12 8.03 2.22
C VAL A 117 14.43 8.39 3.52
N ASP A 118 13.15 8.06 3.64
CA ASP A 118 12.55 7.93 4.96
C ASP A 118 13.07 6.65 5.66
N ASN A 119 13.08 6.68 6.99
CA ASN A 119 13.53 5.59 7.85
C ASN A 119 12.60 5.55 9.07
N SER A 120 11.33 5.23 8.83
CA SER A 120 10.22 5.37 9.78
C SER A 120 10.02 6.81 10.29
N LEU A 121 10.64 7.15 11.43
CA LEU A 121 10.52 8.47 12.06
C LEU A 121 11.49 9.49 11.47
N ASP A 122 12.57 9.00 10.87
CA ASP A 122 13.71 9.82 10.47
C ASP A 122 13.71 10.07 8.95
N LEU A 123 14.33 11.17 8.53
CA LEU A 123 14.77 11.39 7.16
C LEU A 123 16.30 11.22 7.09
N VAL A 124 16.77 10.38 6.17
CA VAL A 124 18.20 10.06 6.04
C VAL A 124 18.69 10.41 4.65
N ALA A 125 19.84 11.08 4.58
CA ALA A 125 20.59 11.31 3.36
C ALA A 125 21.74 10.31 3.29
N LEU A 126 21.83 9.59 2.17
CA LEU A 126 22.81 8.55 1.91
C LEU A 126 23.73 8.96 0.74
N ASP A 127 25.03 8.79 0.92
CA ASP A 127 26.00 8.91 -0.17
C ASP A 127 25.93 7.64 -1.03
N ILE A 128 25.64 7.84 -2.31
CA ILE A 128 25.55 6.78 -3.32
C ILE A 128 26.62 6.91 -4.41
N SER A 129 27.72 7.63 -4.13
CA SER A 129 28.87 7.76 -5.03
C SER A 129 29.51 6.41 -5.37
N ASP A 130 29.59 5.49 -4.40
CA ASP A 130 29.91 4.08 -4.60
C ASP A 130 28.66 3.22 -4.35
N PRO A 131 28.03 2.63 -5.40
CA PRO A 131 26.82 1.83 -5.26
C PRO A 131 27.04 0.52 -4.48
N ARG A 132 28.29 0.10 -4.24
CA ARG A 132 28.63 -1.07 -3.42
C ARG A 132 28.95 -0.70 -1.97
N LYS A 133 29.07 0.59 -1.65
CA LYS A 133 29.45 1.09 -0.33
C LYS A 133 28.70 2.38 0.01
N VAL A 134 27.38 2.27 0.15
CA VAL A 134 26.53 3.39 0.56
C VAL A 134 26.77 3.72 2.03
N THR A 135 26.90 5.01 2.33
CA THR A 135 27.12 5.50 3.70
C THR A 135 26.12 6.58 4.09
N VAL A 136 25.86 6.72 5.40
CA VAL A 136 24.96 7.76 5.92
C VAL A 136 25.71 9.09 5.97
N LEU A 137 25.21 10.11 5.26
CA LEU A 137 25.73 11.48 5.32
C LEU A 137 25.09 12.26 6.47
N LYS A 138 23.77 12.16 6.59
CA LYS A 138 23.00 12.91 7.58
C LYS A 138 21.72 12.17 7.94
N ARG A 139 21.32 12.32 9.20
CA ARG A 139 20.04 11.86 9.73
C ARG A 139 19.35 13.03 10.42
N VAL A 140 18.12 13.31 10.00
CA VAL A 140 17.22 14.24 10.69
C VAL A 140 16.23 13.38 11.46
N LYS A 141 16.38 13.38 12.78
CA LYS A 141 15.52 12.60 13.67
C LYS A 141 14.13 13.21 13.77
N ASP A 142 13.13 12.36 13.98
CA ASP A 142 11.74 12.78 14.24
C ASP A 142 11.20 13.73 13.15
N ALA A 143 11.64 13.50 11.91
CA ALA A 143 11.20 14.26 10.75
C ALA A 143 9.73 13.96 10.39
N TYR A 144 9.23 12.80 10.83
CA TYR A 144 7.89 12.31 10.55
C TYR A 144 7.15 11.92 11.84
N PRO A 145 5.81 12.02 11.86
CA PRO A 145 5.01 11.50 12.96
C PRO A 145 5.11 9.98 13.05
N TYR A 146 4.74 9.43 14.20
CA TYR A 146 4.73 7.99 14.40
C TYR A 146 3.87 7.27 13.34
N PRO A 147 4.38 6.20 12.69
CA PRO A 147 3.68 5.46 11.64
C PRO A 147 2.53 4.63 12.20
N SER A 148 1.42 5.28 12.50
CA SER A 148 0.24 4.69 13.15
C SER A 148 -0.68 3.92 12.21
N TYR A 149 -0.46 4.00 10.89
CA TYR A 149 -1.32 3.37 9.88
C TYR A 149 -0.53 2.88 8.64
N PRO A 150 -1.03 1.86 7.91
CA PRO A 150 -0.42 1.36 6.67
C PRO A 150 -0.57 2.34 5.52
N GLN A 151 0.31 2.31 4.51
CA GLN A 151 0.22 3.23 3.35
C GLN A 151 -1.05 3.05 2.50
N GLN A 152 -1.52 1.81 2.39
CA GLN A 152 -2.73 1.46 1.66
C GLN A 152 -3.97 2.02 2.35
N ARG A 153 -4.89 2.61 1.57
CA ARG A 153 -6.23 3.02 2.02
C ARG A 153 -7.24 1.92 1.74
N GLY A 154 -8.39 1.98 2.39
CA GLY A 154 -9.49 1.04 2.26
C GLY A 154 -9.25 -0.29 2.97
N VAL A 155 -8.34 -0.35 3.95
CA VAL A 155 -7.89 -1.61 4.58
C VAL A 155 -8.09 -1.62 6.08
N GLN A 156 -8.48 -2.79 6.61
CA GLN A 156 -8.46 -3.07 8.04
C GLN A 156 -7.05 -3.44 8.49
N PHE A 157 -6.70 -3.06 9.73
CA PHE A 157 -5.39 -3.37 10.30
C PHE A 157 -5.44 -3.48 11.84
N GLU A 158 -4.44 -4.18 12.40
CA GLU A 158 -4.17 -4.16 13.84
C GLU A 158 -3.63 -2.78 14.23
N CYS A 159 -4.30 -2.10 15.15
CA CYS A 159 -3.89 -0.76 15.61
C CYS A 159 -2.43 -0.78 16.09
N ALA A 160 -1.63 0.17 15.63
CA ALA A 160 -0.25 0.29 16.05
C ALA A 160 -0.15 0.60 17.55
N ASN A 161 0.76 -0.07 18.24
CA ASN A 161 1.05 0.14 19.65
C ASN A 161 2.51 0.63 19.81
N PRO A 162 2.73 1.93 20.15
CA PRO A 162 4.05 2.48 20.39
C PRO A 162 4.87 1.77 21.47
N GLU A 163 4.23 1.10 22.43
CA GLU A 163 4.92 0.33 23.48
C GLU A 163 5.64 -0.92 22.93
N LYS A 164 5.21 -1.43 21.76
CA LYS A 164 5.87 -2.56 21.08
C LYS A 164 7.06 -2.13 20.23
N GLY A 165 7.26 -0.82 20.03
CA GLY A 165 8.35 -0.24 19.23
C GLY A 165 7.85 0.62 18.06
N ILE A 166 8.72 0.84 17.08
CA ILE A 166 8.46 1.66 15.91
C ILE A 166 7.97 0.76 14.78
N VAL A 167 6.83 1.09 14.15
CA VAL A 167 6.34 0.34 13.00
C VAL A 167 7.25 0.58 11.80
N VAL A 168 7.89 -0.49 11.31
CA VAL A 168 8.79 -0.45 10.14
C VAL A 168 8.13 -0.98 8.87
N ARG A 169 7.11 -1.82 8.98
CA ARG A 169 6.33 -2.28 7.83
C ARG A 169 5.01 -2.87 8.28
N TRP A 170 4.16 -3.13 7.31
CA TRP A 170 2.90 -3.81 7.47
C TRP A 170 2.92 -5.10 6.68
N GLU A 171 2.40 -6.17 7.24
CA GLU A 171 2.31 -7.46 6.56
C GLU A 171 0.91 -8.01 6.60
N THR A 172 0.55 -8.76 5.55
CA THR A 172 -0.74 -9.42 5.46
C THR A 172 -0.86 -10.47 6.56
N ALA A 173 -1.96 -10.41 7.29
CA ALA A 173 -2.29 -11.37 8.33
C ALA A 173 -3.80 -11.62 8.36
N THR A 174 -4.18 -12.83 8.77
CA THR A 174 -5.56 -13.13 9.13
C THR A 174 -5.83 -12.57 10.53
N LEU A 175 -6.74 -11.59 10.63
CA LEU A 175 -7.13 -10.94 11.89
C LEU A 175 -8.61 -11.18 12.19
N THR A 176 -8.94 -11.33 13.46
CA THR A 176 -10.33 -11.34 13.94
C THR A 176 -10.67 -9.96 14.50
N ASN A 177 -11.79 -9.40 14.05
CA ASN A 177 -12.33 -8.13 14.57
C ASN A 177 -11.31 -6.96 14.62
N PRO A 178 -10.53 -6.68 13.56
CA PRO A 178 -9.54 -5.60 13.57
C PRO A 178 -10.23 -4.24 13.79
N LYS A 179 -9.73 -3.49 14.78
CA LYS A 179 -10.36 -2.23 15.24
C LYS A 179 -9.98 -1.01 14.41
N CYS A 180 -8.87 -1.06 13.68
CA CYS A 180 -8.38 0.06 12.90
C CYS A 180 -8.68 -0.15 11.40
N TYR A 181 -8.97 0.97 10.73
CA TYR A 181 -9.26 1.05 9.30
C TYR A 181 -8.68 2.36 8.74
N ARG A 182 -8.10 2.31 7.54
CA ARG A 182 -7.54 3.48 6.85
C ARG A 182 -8.34 3.80 5.60
#